data_AF-A0A015M247-F1
#
_entry.id   AF-A0A015M247-F1
#
_cell.length_a   1.000
_cell.length_b   1.000
_cell.length_c   1.000
_cell.angle_alpha   90.00
_cell.angle_beta   90.00
_cell.angle_gamma   90.00
#
_symmetry.space_group_name_H-M   'P 1'
#
loop_
_entity.id
_entity.type
_entity.pdbx_description
1 polymer ?
#
loop_
_entity_poly.entity_id
_entity_poly.type
_entity_poly.pdbx_seq_one_letter_code
_entity_poly.pdbx_strand_id
1 'polypeptide(L)' 'MSLLKIKLSFSGGIELLFDNIKQKSVEIPSSINPPNSTTMKDLISWMKDNLLKERPELFMSGDTV' A
#
# COMPACT_ATOMS: atom_id res chain seq x y z
N MET A 1 15.60 13.90 -0.75
CA MET A 1 14.80 12.67 -0.72
C MET A 1 13.75 12.80 -1.81
N SER A 2 13.75 11.91 -2.80
CA SER A 2 12.78 11.97 -3.89
C SER A 2 11.51 11.25 -3.47
N LEU A 3 10.34 11.87 -3.70
CA LEU A 3 9.03 11.26 -3.45
C LEU A 3 8.48 10.71 -4.77
N LEU A 4 8.01 9.46 -4.75
CA LEU A 4 7.33 8.80 -5.85
C LEU A 4 5.82 8.97 -5.64
N LYS A 5 5.18 9.65 -6.59
CA LYS A 5 3.73 9.78 -6.63
C LYS A 5 3.13 8.58 -7.36
N ILE A 6 2.45 7.71 -6.62
CA ILE A 6 1.85 6.48 -7.14
C ILE A 6 0.34 6.59 -7.05
N LYS A 7 -0.35 6.19 -8.13
CA LYS A 7 -1.80 6.07 -8.15
C LYS A 7 -2.18 4.60 -7.98
N LEU A 8 -2.85 4.30 -6.88
CA LEU A 8 -3.35 2.97 -6.54
C LEU A 8 -4.83 2.90 -6.91
N SER A 9 -5.23 1.79 -7.53
CA SER A 9 -6.63 1.52 -7.89
C SER A 9 -7.05 0.19 -7.28
N PHE A 10 -8.20 0.19 -6.61
CA PHE A 10 -8.75 -0.93 -5.88
C PHE A 10 -10.05 -1.38 -6.53
N SER A 11 -10.22 -2.69 -6.68
CA SER A 11 -11.39 -3.31 -7.32
C SER A 11 -11.66 -4.70 -6.72
N GLY A 12 -12.85 -5.25 -6.96
CA GLY A 12 -13.16 -6.63 -6.57
C GLY A 12 -13.35 -6.81 -5.07
N GLY A 13 -13.88 -5.81 -4.38
CA GLY A 13 -14.18 -5.86 -2.94
C GLY A 13 -13.03 -5.45 -2.03
N ILE A 14 -11.79 -5.41 -2.53
CA ILE A 14 -10.64 -4.92 -1.74
C ILE A 14 -10.77 -3.44 -1.38
N GLU A 15 -11.51 -2.65 -2.18
CA GLU A 15 -11.80 -1.24 -1.90
C GLU A 15 -12.41 -1.02 -0.51
N LEU A 16 -13.20 -1.99 -0.02
CA LEU A 16 -13.78 -1.94 1.33
C LEU A 16 -12.70 -1.87 2.41
N LEU A 17 -11.58 -2.56 2.20
CA LEU A 17 -10.47 -2.60 3.16
C LEU A 17 -9.73 -1.25 3.28
N PHE A 18 -9.85 -0.43 2.23
CA PHE A 18 -9.25 0.88 2.10
C PHE A 18 -10.27 2.01 2.22
N ASP A 19 -11.24 1.89 3.14
CA ASP A 19 -12.26 2.93 3.41
C ASP A 19 -13.25 3.12 2.24
N ASN A 20 -13.55 2.04 1.50
CA ASN A 20 -14.34 2.05 0.26
C ASN A 20 -13.79 2.97 -0.83
N ILE A 21 -12.46 3.21 -0.83
CA ILE A 21 -11.80 4.04 -1.82
C ILE A 21 -11.40 3.21 -3.04
N LYS A 22 -11.90 3.59 -4.22
CA LYS A 22 -11.54 2.94 -5.49
C LYS A 22 -10.20 3.38 -6.05
N GLN A 23 -9.78 4.61 -5.78
CA GLN A 23 -8.55 5.17 -6.30
C GLN A 23 -7.93 6.10 -5.26
N LYS A 24 -6.63 5.95 -5.00
CA LYS A 24 -5.89 6.79 -4.07
C LYS A 24 -4.51 7.12 -4.62
N SER A 25 -4.17 8.40 -4.62
CA SER A 25 -2.81 8.85 -4.94
C SER A 25 -2.03 8.99 -3.64
N VAL A 26 -0.88 8.34 -3.57
CA VAL A 26 0.03 8.41 -2.43
C VAL A 26 1.41 8.83 -2.87
N GLU A 27 2.12 9.49 -1.95
CA GLU A 27 3.49 9.94 -2.15
C GLU A 27 4.36 9.14 -1.19
N ILE A 28 5.13 8.21 -1.74
CA ILE A 28 6.03 7.35 -0.97
C ILE A 28 7.48 7.72 -1.27
N PRO A 29 8.42 7.64 -0.31
CA PRO A 29 9.81 7.94 -0.59
C PRO A 29 10.40 6.88 -1.54
N SER A 30 11.28 7.31 -2.44
CA SER A 30 11.91 6.44 -3.45
C SER A 30 12.88 5.42 -2.87
N SER A 31 13.26 5.58 -1.60
CA SER A 31 14.10 4.65 -0.85
C SER A 31 13.58 4.59 0.58
N ILE A 32 12.67 3.64 0.85
CA ILE A 32 12.19 3.34 2.21
C ILE A 32 13.26 2.57 3.00
N ASN A 33 14.02 1.70 2.34
CA ASN A 33 15.12 0.93 2.93
C ASN A 33 16.45 1.18 2.18
N PRO A 34 17.19 2.26 2.50
CA PRO A 34 18.49 2.52 1.89
C PRO A 34 19.49 1.40 2.23
N PRO A 35 20.37 0.98 1.28
CA PRO A 35 20.65 1.58 -0.02
C PRO A 35 19.72 1.12 -1.17
N ASN A 36 18.69 0.32 -0.90
CA ASN A 36 17.84 -0.25 -1.93
C ASN A 36 16.70 0.72 -2.30
N SER A 37 16.33 0.71 -3.59
CA SER A 37 15.12 1.39 -4.07
C SER A 37 13.88 0.74 -3.46
N THR A 38 12.83 1.53 -3.27
CA THR A 38 11.54 1.04 -2.78
C THR A 38 11.04 -0.12 -3.66
N THR A 39 10.85 -1.28 -3.05
CA THR A 39 10.35 -2.48 -3.72
C THR A 39 8.84 -2.58 -3.62
N MET A 40 8.21 -3.40 -4.46
CA MET A 40 6.78 -3.66 -4.39
C MET A 40 6.35 -4.19 -3.01
N LYS A 41 7.16 -5.07 -2.39
CA LYS A 41 6.89 -5.60 -1.05
C LYS A 41 6.82 -4.49 0.00
N ASP A 42 7.73 -3.54 -0.11
CA ASP A 42 7.80 -2.39 0.79
C ASP A 42 6.59 -1.46 0.60
N LEU A 43 6.20 -1.18 -0.66
CA LEU A 43 4.98 -0.44 -0.98
C LEU A 43 3.73 -1.11 -0.37
N ILE A 44 3.59 -2.43 -0.51
CA ILE A 44 2.45 -3.17 0.02
C ILE A 44 2.46 -3.13 1.56
N SER A 45 3.62 -3.26 2.20
CA SER A 45 3.73 -3.14 3.67
C SER A 45 3.41 -1.73 4.17
N TRP A 46 3.90 -0.70 3.49
CA TRP A 46 3.59 0.70 3.80
C TRP A 46 2.10 0.97 3.66
N MET A 47 1.49 0.44 2.61
CA MET A 47 0.07 0.55 2.31
C MET A 47 -0.80 -0.18 3.35
N LYS A 48 -0.35 -1.34 3.83
CA LYS A 48 -0.98 -2.02 4.97
C LYS A 48 -0.94 -1.13 6.24
N ASP A 49 0.18 -0.48 6.51
CA ASP A 49 0.36 0.32 7.73
C ASP A 49 -0.34 1.69 7.65
N ASN A 50 -0.37 2.31 6.47
CA ASN A 50 -0.80 3.71 6.28
C ASN A 50 -2.17 3.86 5.59
N LEU A 51 -2.58 2.90 4.77
CA LEU A 51 -3.80 3.00 3.96
C LEU A 51 -4.90 2.05 4.41
N LEU A 52 -4.55 0.91 5.01
CA LEU A 52 -5.50 -0.08 5.46
C LEU A 52 -6.20 0.42 6.73
N LYS A 53 -7.51 0.65 6.61
CA LYS A 53 -8.35 1.21 7.68
C LYS A 53 -9.18 0.14 8.36
N GLU A 54 -9.61 -0.84 7.57
CA GLU A 54 -10.39 -1.99 8.01
C GLU A 54 -9.47 -3.16 8.37
N ARG A 55 -10.06 -4.19 8.97
CA ARG A 55 -9.39 -5.36 9.54
C ARG A 55 -8.19 -5.85 8.72
N PRO A 56 -6.94 -5.68 9.21
CA PRO A 56 -5.73 -6.01 8.47
C PRO A 56 -5.59 -7.50 8.12
N GLU A 57 -6.29 -8.34 8.88
CA GLU A 57 -6.48 -9.78 8.70
C GLU A 57 -7.24 -10.17 7.43
N LEU A 58 -8.03 -9.28 6.82
CA LEU A 58 -8.73 -9.54 5.55
C LEU A 58 -7.92 -9.18 4.30
N PHE A 59 -6.84 -8.40 4.46
CA PHE A 59 -5.99 -7.95 3.35
C PHE A 59 -4.78 -8.86 3.11
N MET A 60 -4.28 -9.49 4.18
CA MET A 60 -3.16 -10.44 4.11
C MET A 60 -3.42 -11.61 5.05
N SER A 61 -3.49 -12.81 4.49
CA SER A 61 -3.47 -14.04 5.28
C SER A 61 -2.02 -14.46 5.52
N GLY A 62 -1.39 -13.89 6.55
CA GLY A 62 0.00 -14.20 6.90
C GLY A 62 1.01 -13.55 5.95
N ASP A 63 1.82 -14.37 5.25
CA ASP A 63 2.89 -13.95 4.32
C ASP A 63 2.46 -13.94 2.84
N THR A 64 1.22 -14.31 2.55
CA THR A 64 0.72 -14.44 1.18
C THR A 64 -0.40 -13.42 0.93
N VAL A 65 -0.28 -12.70 -0.19
CA VAL A 65 -1.28 -11.79 -0.76
C VAL A 65 -2.26 -12.53 -1.67
#